data_AF-A0AAV5IRL8-F1
#
_entry.id   AF-A0AAV5IRL8-F1
#
_cell.length_a   1.000
_cell.length_b   1.000
_cell.length_c   1.000
_cell.angle_alpha   90.00
_cell.angle_beta   90.00
_cell.angle_gamma   90.00
#
_symmetry.space_group_name_H-M   'P 1'
#
loop_
_entity.id
_entity.type
_entity.pdbx_description
1 polymer ?
#
loop_
_entity_poly.entity_id
_entity_poly.type
_entity_poly.pdbx_seq_one_letter_code
_entity_poly.pdbx_strand_id
1 'polypeptide(L)'
;MKQVVENIESKPSTPILGHVSPSDVECMEEIAGENWNEDCAVYAFHSESLFIIPKQRNIKLSLATLKSEIYTISPIRVFDQNIRFAPLGLLRWSSRSRGLHHGTHRMHNKNQRKRLWPIWVLLEH
;
A
#
# COMPACT_ATOMS: atom_id res chain seq x y z
N MET A 1 20.51 -31.43 -40.57
CA MET A 1 20.65 -29.96 -40.70
C MET A 1 19.52 -29.50 -41.60
N LYS A 2 18.50 -28.77 -41.16
CA LYS A 2 18.53 -27.45 -40.51
C LYS A 2 17.31 -27.31 -39.59
N GLN A 3 17.53 -26.80 -38.39
CA GLN A 3 16.49 -26.41 -37.45
C GLN A 3 16.07 -24.99 -37.82
N VAL A 4 14.83 -24.81 -38.28
CA VAL A 4 14.23 -23.48 -38.42
C VAL A 4 13.66 -23.15 -37.05
N VAL A 5 14.46 -22.45 -36.25
CA VAL A 5 14.01 -21.83 -35.01
C VAL A 5 13.28 -20.57 -35.44
N GLU A 6 11.95 -20.64 -35.58
CA GLU A 6 11.14 -19.44 -35.72
C GLU A 6 11.33 -18.61 -34.45
N ASN A 7 12.12 -17.55 -34.58
CA ASN A 7 12.22 -16.49 -33.61
C ASN A 7 10.85 -15.79 -33.58
N ILE A 8 10.01 -16.17 -32.63
CA ILE A 8 8.78 -15.46 -32.33
C ILE A 8 9.22 -14.14 -31.69
N GLU A 9 9.50 -13.15 -32.53
CA GLU A 9 9.69 -11.76 -32.13
C GLU A 9 8.37 -11.29 -31.52
N SER A 10 8.24 -11.43 -30.20
CA SER A 10 7.09 -10.91 -29.46
C SER A 10 7.12 -9.39 -29.57
N LYS A 11 6.19 -8.80 -30.35
CA LYS A 11 6.02 -7.35 -30.43
C LYS A 11 6.06 -6.73 -29.02
N PRO A 12 6.84 -5.67 -28.79
CA PRO A 12 6.83 -4.99 -27.51
C PRO A 12 5.42 -4.46 -27.26
N SER A 13 4.77 -4.97 -26.22
CA SER A 13 3.44 -4.52 -25.85
C SER A 13 3.52 -3.12 -25.25
N THR A 14 2.70 -2.19 -25.75
CA THR A 14 2.58 -0.87 -25.16
C THR A 14 1.99 -0.97 -23.74
N PRO A 15 2.61 -0.38 -22.71
CA PRO A 15 2.07 -0.42 -21.36
C PRO A 15 0.77 0.37 -21.26
N ILE A 16 -0.14 -0.13 -20.43
CA ILE A 16 -1.38 0.57 -20.07
C ILE A 16 -1.04 1.60 -19.00
N LEU A 17 -1.36 2.87 -19.28
CA LEU A 17 -1.18 3.97 -18.35
C LEU A 17 -2.51 4.29 -17.66
N GLY A 18 -2.43 4.72 -16.41
CA GLY A 18 -3.61 5.09 -15.64
C GLY A 18 -3.27 5.99 -14.47
N HIS A 19 -4.31 6.43 -13.77
CA HIS A 19 -4.18 7.15 -12.51
C HIS A 19 -5.23 6.64 -11.52
N VAL A 20 -4.87 6.61 -10.25
CA VAL A 20 -5.76 6.34 -9.12
C VAL A 20 -5.46 7.33 -8.01
N SER A 21 -6.47 7.67 -7.22
CA SER A 21 -6.40 8.63 -6.13
C SER A 21 -7.04 8.04 -4.87
N PRO A 22 -6.57 8.39 -3.66
CA PRO A 22 -7.32 8.07 -2.45
C PRO A 22 -8.75 8.62 -2.45
N SER A 23 -8.99 9.73 -3.16
CA SER A 23 -10.34 10.26 -3.37
C SER A 23 -11.28 9.32 -4.13
N ASP A 24 -10.77 8.31 -4.84
CA ASP A 24 -11.59 7.33 -5.57
C ASP A 24 -12.20 6.28 -4.63
N VAL A 25 -11.79 6.26 -3.36
CA VAL A 25 -12.29 5.33 -2.35
C VAL A 25 -13.45 5.98 -1.59
N GLU A 26 -14.64 5.45 -1.83
CA GLU A 26 -15.85 5.83 -1.09
C GLU A 26 -15.65 5.55 0.41
N CYS A 27 -16.24 6.40 1.27
CA CYS A 27 -16.15 6.32 2.74
C CYS A 27 -14.80 6.65 3.39
N MET A 28 -13.80 7.19 2.67
CA MET A 28 -12.49 7.51 3.27
C MET A 28 -12.60 8.41 4.51
N GLU A 29 -13.47 9.42 4.49
CA GLU A 29 -13.71 10.32 5.63
C GLU A 29 -14.35 9.59 6.83
N GLU A 30 -15.30 8.70 6.56
CA GLU A 30 -16.03 7.92 7.56
C GLU A 30 -15.09 6.96 8.31
N ILE A 31 -14.19 6.28 7.59
CA ILE A 31 -13.27 5.31 8.19
C ILE A 31 -12.05 5.96 8.86
N ALA A 32 -11.71 7.20 8.49
CA ALA A 32 -10.56 7.90 9.02
C ALA A 32 -10.80 8.44 10.44
N GLY A 33 -12.01 8.98 10.69
CA GLY A 33 -12.38 9.60 11.96
C GLY A 33 -11.83 11.02 12.13
N GLU A 34 -12.06 11.62 13.30
CA GLU A 34 -11.85 13.06 13.57
C GLU A 34 -10.38 13.53 13.48
N ASN A 35 -9.40 12.63 13.65
CA ASN A 35 -7.98 12.97 13.70
C ASN A 35 -7.22 12.62 12.39
N TRP A 36 -7.90 12.76 11.26
CA TRP A 36 -7.30 12.52 9.94
C TRP A 36 -6.79 13.82 9.34
N ASN A 37 -5.52 13.84 8.95
CA ASN A 37 -4.88 14.98 8.30
C ASN A 37 -4.96 14.92 6.75
N GLU A 38 -5.91 14.15 6.22
CA GLU A 38 -6.07 13.86 4.78
C GLU A 38 -4.89 13.10 4.13
N ASP A 39 -3.91 12.61 4.90
CA ASP A 39 -2.88 11.72 4.35
C ASP A 39 -3.36 10.27 4.36
N CYS A 40 -3.00 9.55 3.30
CA CYS A 40 -3.23 8.12 3.16
C CYS A 40 -1.91 7.39 3.02
N ALA A 41 -1.82 6.22 3.67
CA ALA A 41 -0.79 5.25 3.39
C ALA A 41 -1.24 4.38 2.23
N VAL A 42 -0.33 4.14 1.29
CA VAL A 42 -0.56 3.37 0.08
C VAL A 42 0.46 2.25 0.01
N TYR A 43 -0.03 1.02 0.01
CA TYR A 43 0.79 -0.17 -0.16
C TYR A 43 0.58 -0.79 -1.53
N ALA A 44 1.66 -0.89 -2.31
CA ALA A 44 1.71 -1.59 -3.59
C ALA A 44 2.18 -3.04 -3.34
N PHE A 45 1.30 -4.01 -3.52
CA PHE A 45 1.52 -5.40 -3.11
C PHE A 45 2.61 -6.11 -3.91
N HIS A 46 2.60 -6.01 -5.24
CA HIS A 46 3.58 -6.69 -6.10
C HIS A 46 4.93 -5.98 -6.11
N SER A 47 4.93 -4.65 -6.02
CA SER A 47 6.14 -3.85 -5.88
C SER A 47 6.72 -3.85 -4.45
N GLU A 48 5.97 -4.37 -3.47
CA GLU A 48 6.31 -4.37 -2.04
C GLU A 48 6.71 -2.96 -1.53
N SER A 49 6.02 -1.93 -2.02
CA SER A 49 6.33 -0.53 -1.72
C SER A 49 5.25 0.09 -0.84
N LEU A 50 5.67 0.86 0.16
CA LEU A 50 4.80 1.61 1.06
C LEU A 50 5.19 3.08 1.02
N PHE A 51 4.22 3.95 0.79
CA PHE A 51 4.43 5.40 0.76
C PHE A 51 3.19 6.16 1.23
N ILE A 52 3.37 7.43 1.57
CA ILE A 52 2.29 8.34 2.01
C ILE A 52 1.95 9.29 0.88
N ILE A 53 0.66 9.54 0.65
CA ILE A 53 0.17 10.59 -0.25
C ILE A 53 -1.01 11.35 0.37
N PRO A 54 -1.17 12.65 0.04
CA PRO A 54 -2.40 13.37 0.34
C PRO A 54 -3.60 12.79 -0.41
N LYS A 55 -4.79 12.90 0.16
CA LYS A 55 -6.06 12.38 -0.40
C LYS A 55 -6.30 12.81 -1.84
N GLN A 56 -6.02 14.07 -2.18
CA GLN A 56 -6.29 14.66 -3.50
C GLN A 56 -5.18 14.38 -4.53
N ARG A 57 -4.13 13.62 -4.17
CA ARG A 57 -3.01 13.36 -5.05
C ARG A 57 -3.22 12.08 -5.85
N ASN A 58 -2.92 12.16 -7.14
CA ASN A 58 -2.97 11.01 -8.03
C ASN A 58 -1.66 10.19 -7.99
N ILE A 59 -1.82 8.87 -7.98
CA ILE A 59 -0.79 7.87 -8.22
C ILE A 59 -0.83 7.53 -9.70
N LYS A 60 0.31 7.72 -10.40
CA LYS A 60 0.44 7.32 -11.80
C LYS A 60 0.77 5.84 -11.90
N LEU A 61 0.06 5.14 -12.77
CA LEU A 61 0.21 3.70 -13.00
C LEU A 61 0.77 3.44 -14.40
N SER A 62 1.59 2.40 -14.51
CA SER A 62 2.08 1.84 -15.76
C SER A 62 2.13 0.33 -15.64
N LEU A 63 1.27 -0.37 -16.39
CA LEU A 63 1.13 -1.82 -16.35
C LEU A 63 1.51 -2.42 -17.71
N ALA A 64 2.50 -3.31 -17.72
CA ALA A 64 2.81 -4.08 -18.93
C ALA A 64 1.72 -5.14 -19.21
N THR A 65 1.71 -5.70 -20.41
CA THR A 65 0.75 -6.75 -20.78
C THR A 65 0.83 -7.94 -19.83
N LEU A 66 -0.33 -8.38 -19.35
CA LEU A 66 -0.50 -9.45 -18.35
C LEU A 66 0.19 -9.15 -17.01
N LYS A 67 0.43 -7.87 -16.67
CA LYS A 67 0.85 -7.43 -15.33
C LYS A 67 -0.29 -6.70 -14.62
N SER A 68 -0.32 -6.84 -13.31
CA SER A 68 -1.23 -6.14 -12.40
C SER A 68 -0.45 -5.58 -11.22
N GLU A 69 -1.02 -4.62 -10.52
CA GLU A 69 -0.58 -4.09 -9.23
C GLU A 69 -1.80 -3.95 -8.32
N ILE A 70 -1.66 -4.30 -7.04
CA ILE A 70 -2.75 -4.17 -6.06
C ILE A 70 -2.35 -3.07 -5.08
N TYR A 71 -3.14 -2.00 -5.05
CA TYR A 71 -2.95 -0.89 -4.11
C TYR A 71 -3.92 -1.01 -2.95
N THR A 72 -3.40 -1.08 -1.74
CA THR A 72 -4.18 -0.91 -0.50
C THR A 72 -4.03 0.52 -0.05
N ILE A 73 -5.13 1.25 0.03
CA ILE A 73 -5.17 2.65 0.47
C ILE A 73 -5.85 2.69 1.84
N SER A 74 -5.22 3.36 2.79
CA SER A 74 -5.72 3.48 4.15
C SER A 74 -5.48 4.88 4.68
N PRO A 75 -6.44 5.50 5.38
CA PRO A 75 -6.22 6.80 6.01
C PRO A 75 -5.16 6.69 7.11
N ILE A 76 -4.40 7.77 7.30
CA ILE A 76 -3.42 7.90 8.38
C ILE A 76 -4.04 8.70 9.51
N ARG A 77 -4.30 8.04 10.64
CA ARG A 77 -4.71 8.69 11.88
C ARG A 77 -3.50 9.26 12.61
N VAL A 78 -3.60 10.49 13.07
CA VAL A 78 -2.59 11.12 13.92
C VAL A 78 -3.06 11.03 15.38
N PHE A 79 -2.24 10.41 16.23
CA PHE A 79 -2.43 10.31 17.67
C PHE A 79 -1.36 11.17 18.37
N ASP A 80 -1.81 12.09 19.21
CA ASP A 80 -0.95 13.07 19.91
C ASP A 80 0.05 13.78 18.98
N GLN A 81 1.18 14.25 19.52
CA GLN A 81 2.08 15.16 18.80
C GLN A 81 2.94 14.50 17.72
N ASN A 82 2.95 13.17 17.55
CA ASN A 82 3.77 12.58 16.47
C ASN A 82 3.48 11.10 16.09
N ILE A 83 2.49 10.44 16.69
CA ILE A 83 2.25 9.02 16.38
C ILE A 83 1.29 8.92 15.20
N ARG A 84 1.74 8.36 14.08
CA ARG A 84 0.92 8.16 12.88
C ARG A 84 0.55 6.70 12.72
N PHE A 85 -0.68 6.44 12.32
CA PHE A 85 -1.26 5.11 12.31
C PHE A 85 -2.11 4.85 11.06
N ALA A 86 -1.82 3.79 10.31
CA ALA A 86 -2.63 3.36 9.16
C ALA A 86 -3.08 1.90 9.30
N PRO A 87 -4.39 1.58 9.24
CA PRO A 87 -4.89 0.21 9.24
C PRO A 87 -4.65 -0.51 7.88
N LEU A 88 -3.40 -0.88 7.59
CA LEU A 88 -3.01 -1.54 6.32
C LEU A 88 -3.21 -3.07 6.29
N GLY A 89 -3.97 -3.64 7.22
CA GLY A 89 -4.27 -5.08 7.25
C GLY A 89 -3.03 -5.98 7.34
N LEU A 90 -3.09 -7.17 6.74
CA LEU A 90 -1.96 -8.10 6.65
C LEU A 90 -1.08 -7.71 5.45
N LEU A 91 -0.06 -6.90 5.70
CA LEU A 91 1.01 -6.71 4.73
C LEU A 91 1.78 -8.01 4.55
N ARG A 92 2.12 -8.34 3.30
CA ARG A 92 3.01 -9.46 3.02
C ARG A 92 4.38 -9.12 3.59
N TRP A 93 4.73 -9.75 4.70
CA TRP A 93 6.07 -9.65 5.25
C TRP A 93 6.98 -10.55 4.40
N SER A 94 7.76 -9.98 3.48
CA SER A 94 8.88 -10.72 2.90
C SER A 94 10.06 -10.54 3.87
N SER A 95 10.55 -11.63 4.45
CA SER A 95 11.71 -11.63 5.38
C SER A 95 13.03 -11.21 4.69
N ARG A 96 12.96 -10.68 3.47
CA ARG A 96 14.10 -10.46 2.58
C ARG A 96 14.67 -9.06 2.77
N SER A 97 15.16 -8.85 3.99
CA SER A 97 16.33 -8.02 4.33
C SER A 97 16.50 -6.70 3.55
N ARG A 98 15.87 -5.63 4.05
CA ARG A 98 16.51 -4.32 4.24
C ARG A 98 16.04 -3.76 5.59
N GLY A 99 16.98 -3.28 6.39
CA GLY A 99 16.76 -2.89 7.79
C GLY A 99 15.81 -1.71 7.95
N LEU A 100 14.51 -1.97 7.93
CA LEU A 100 13.55 -1.18 8.69
C LEU A 100 13.68 -1.60 10.15
N HIS A 101 13.88 -0.64 11.05
CA HIS A 101 13.73 -0.89 12.48
C HIS A 101 12.23 -1.05 12.77
N HIS A 102 11.74 -2.28 12.72
CA HIS A 102 10.34 -2.59 13.08
C HIS A 102 10.20 -2.55 14.60
N GLY A 103 9.76 -1.41 15.15
CA GLY A 103 9.39 -1.30 16.56
C GLY A 103 8.03 -1.95 16.82
N THR A 104 8.00 -3.15 17.41
CA THR A 104 6.74 -3.74 17.89
C THR A 104 6.38 -3.15 19.25
N HIS A 105 5.64 -2.05 19.28
CA HIS A 105 5.06 -1.54 20.54
C HIS A 105 3.73 -2.21 20.85
N ARG A 106 3.70 -2.98 21.96
CA ARG A 106 2.49 -3.58 22.52
C ARG A 106 1.71 -2.50 23.28
N MET A 107 0.73 -1.87 22.63
CA MET A 107 -0.28 -1.09 23.36
C MET A 107 -1.38 -2.01 23.91
N HIS A 108 -1.56 -1.99 25.23
CA HIS A 108 -2.61 -2.72 25.91
C HIS A 108 -3.90 -1.87 25.93
N ASN A 109 -4.78 -2.09 24.93
CA ASN A 109 -6.11 -1.50 24.94
C ASN A 109 -7.06 -2.42 25.73
N LYS A 110 -7.57 -1.93 26.87
CA LYS A 110 -8.44 -2.71 27.78
C LYS A 110 -9.85 -2.98 27.23
N ASN A 111 -10.22 -2.45 26.06
CA ASN A 111 -11.63 -2.38 25.66
C ASN A 111 -12.03 -3.02 24.32
N GLN A 112 -11.27 -3.97 23.77
CA GLN A 112 -11.66 -4.65 22.52
C GLN A 112 -11.62 -6.17 22.66
N ARG A 113 -12.70 -6.73 23.21
CA ARG A 113 -13.01 -8.16 23.09
C ARG A 113 -13.50 -8.44 21.66
N LYS A 114 -12.60 -8.91 20.79
CA LYS A 114 -12.73 -10.12 19.95
C LYS A 114 -11.83 -10.03 18.71
N ARG A 115 -10.74 -10.80 18.78
CA ARG A 115 -10.15 -11.65 17.73
C ARG A 115 -10.24 -11.13 16.28
N LEU A 116 -9.17 -10.47 15.85
CA LEU A 116 -8.34 -10.77 14.65
C LEU A 116 -7.24 -9.70 14.63
N TRP A 117 -5.97 -10.11 14.54
CA TRP A 117 -4.81 -9.24 14.76
C TRP A 117 -4.40 -8.53 13.46
N PRO A 118 -4.52 -7.19 13.33
CA PRO A 118 -3.90 -6.46 12.22
C PRO A 118 -2.41 -6.30 12.50
N ILE A 119 -1.58 -6.52 11.48
CA ILE A 119 -0.15 -6.18 11.53
C ILE A 119 -0.06 -4.67 11.36
N TRP A 120 0.52 -3.98 12.33
CA TRP A 120 0.58 -2.52 12.40
C TRP A 120 1.88 -2.01 11.76
N VAL A 121 1.80 -1.00 10.90
CA VAL A 121 2.99 -0.29 10.42
C VAL A 121 3.05 1.10 11.03
N LEU A 122 4.12 1.33 11.80
CA LEU A 122 4.52 2.66 12.24
C LEU A 122 5.29 3.32 11.08
N LEU A 123 4.78 4.43 10.58
CA LEU A 123 5.50 5.30 9.62
C LEU A 123 6.25 6.36 10.43
N GLU A 124 7.53 6.11 10.73
CA GLU A 124 8.45 7.14 11.21
C GLU A 124 9.15 7.83 10.04
N HIS A 125 9.60 9.07 10.28
CA HIS A 125 9.93 10.08 9.30
C HIS A 125 11.38 10.04 8.79
#